data_AF-A0A345DEJ7-F1
#
_entry.id   AF-A0A345DEJ7-F1
#
_cell.length_a   1.000
_cell.length_b   1.000
_cell.length_c   1.000
_cell.angle_alpha   90.00
_cell.angle_beta   90.00
_cell.angle_gamma   90.00
#
_symmetry.space_group_name_H-M   'P 1'
#
loop_
_entity.id
_entity.type
_entity.pdbx_description
1 polymer ?
#
loop_
_entity_poly.entity_id
_entity_poly.type
_entity_poly.pdbx_seq_one_letter_code
_entity_poly.pdbx_strand_id
1 'polypeptide(L)'
;MTQLSEHFSLEEMTASQTAVRRGLNNTPTASIVSTLKKTAAKMELVRALLGVGIHVSSAYRSPSVNRAIGGASTSQHCKGEAIDFTAPQFGTPREVAKAIAASGIEFDQLIFEGTWVHVSFSDRPRRNVLTAVFRSGATAYLTGIA
;
A
#
# COMPACT_ATOMS: atom_id res chain seq x y z
N MET A 1 9.84 16.14 -9.52
CA MET A 1 9.40 14.83 -9.01
C MET A 1 10.31 13.77 -9.59
N THR A 2 10.81 12.86 -8.74
CA THR A 2 11.59 11.71 -9.17
C THR A 2 10.63 10.58 -9.53
N GLN A 3 10.50 10.25 -10.82
CA GLN A 3 9.61 9.17 -11.26
C GLN A 3 10.13 7.79 -10.84
N LEU A 4 9.24 6.96 -10.31
CA LEU A 4 9.48 5.53 -10.05
C LEU A 4 8.90 4.66 -11.17
N SER A 5 7.80 5.11 -11.77
CA SER A 5 7.18 4.56 -12.98
C SER A 5 6.47 5.68 -13.76
N GLU A 6 5.58 5.34 -14.70
CA GLU A 6 4.85 6.32 -15.50
C GLU A 6 3.93 7.21 -14.64
N HIS A 7 3.19 6.62 -13.71
CA HIS A 7 2.17 7.32 -12.92
C HIS A 7 2.53 7.50 -11.44
N PHE A 8 3.61 6.88 -10.96
CA PHE A 8 4.01 6.95 -9.54
C PHE A 8 5.36 7.63 -9.37
N SER A 9 5.42 8.59 -8.44
CA SER A 9 6.63 9.33 -8.08
C SER A 9 7.17 8.94 -6.70
N LEU A 10 8.46 9.18 -6.47
CA LEU A 10 9.09 8.94 -5.18
C LEU A 10 8.49 9.83 -4.08
N GLU A 11 8.19 11.07 -4.41
CA GLU A 11 7.60 12.04 -3.48
C GLU A 11 6.21 11.59 -3.03
N GLU A 12 5.36 11.11 -3.95
CA GLU A 12 4.07 10.53 -3.59
C GLU A 12 4.23 9.26 -2.75
N MET A 13 5.12 8.34 -3.14
CA MET A 13 5.35 7.08 -2.44
C MET A 13 6.14 7.21 -1.12
N THR A 14 6.55 8.41 -0.74
CA THR A 14 7.21 8.70 0.55
C THR A 14 6.48 9.77 1.36
N ALA A 15 5.38 10.30 0.84
CA ALA A 15 4.54 11.25 1.53
C ALA A 15 3.98 10.64 2.84
N SER A 16 4.12 11.37 3.94
CA SER A 16 3.59 10.96 5.23
C SER A 16 3.22 12.16 6.07
N GLN A 17 1.91 12.38 6.26
CA GLN A 17 1.43 13.46 7.11
C GLN A 17 1.89 13.29 8.57
N THR A 18 2.01 12.05 9.07
CA THR A 18 2.55 11.80 10.40
C THR A 18 4.01 12.21 10.50
N ALA A 19 4.81 11.93 9.46
CA ALA A 19 6.20 12.36 9.43
C ALA A 19 6.30 13.88 9.51
N VAL A 20 5.52 14.60 8.70
CA VAL A 20 5.47 16.07 8.72
C VAL A 20 5.02 16.58 10.09
N ARG A 21 3.88 16.13 10.61
CA ARG A 21 3.32 16.60 11.89
C ARG A 21 4.23 16.35 13.10
N ARG A 22 5.03 15.27 13.05
CA ARG A 22 5.90 14.86 14.16
C ARG A 22 7.39 15.15 13.91
N GLY A 23 7.74 15.82 12.82
CA GLY A 23 9.14 16.09 12.45
C GLY A 23 10.00 14.83 12.27
N LEU A 24 9.41 13.73 11.80
CA LEU A 24 10.13 12.47 11.59
C LEU A 24 10.71 12.39 10.18
N ASN A 25 11.93 11.86 10.07
CA ASN A 25 12.54 11.58 8.78
C ASN A 25 11.87 10.34 8.12
N ASN A 26 11.31 10.52 6.93
CA ASN A 26 10.73 9.46 6.09
C ASN A 26 11.51 9.23 4.77
N THR A 27 12.77 9.65 4.69
CA THR A 27 13.61 9.45 3.52
C THR A 27 14.00 7.96 3.38
N PRO A 28 13.73 7.31 2.24
CA PRO A 28 14.15 5.93 2.00
C PRO A 28 15.64 5.85 1.66
N THR A 29 16.25 4.69 1.94
CA THR A 29 17.59 4.37 1.42
C THR A 29 17.52 4.03 -0.07
N ALA A 30 18.66 3.99 -0.76
CA ALA A 30 18.72 3.58 -2.16
C ALA A 30 18.15 2.17 -2.41
N SER A 31 18.34 1.23 -1.47
CA SER A 31 17.76 -0.11 -1.55
C SER A 31 16.23 -0.06 -1.47
N ILE A 32 15.66 0.73 -0.57
CA ILE A 32 14.21 0.92 -0.47
C ILE A 32 13.67 1.60 -1.72
N VAL A 33 14.38 2.59 -2.29
CA VAL A 33 13.99 3.21 -3.57
C VAL A 33 13.94 2.17 -4.69
N SER A 34 14.89 1.22 -4.74
CA SER A 34 14.85 0.11 -5.69
C SER A 34 13.60 -0.76 -5.50
N THR A 35 13.24 -1.08 -4.26
CA THR A 35 12.00 -1.81 -3.96
C THR A 35 10.76 -1.02 -4.37
N LEU A 36 10.71 0.29 -4.06
CA LEU A 36 9.60 1.16 -4.44
C LEU A 36 9.41 1.23 -5.96
N LYS A 37 10.49 1.18 -6.77
CA LYS A 37 10.37 1.07 -8.23
C LYS A 37 9.66 -0.22 -8.67
N LYS A 38 9.97 -1.36 -8.03
CA LYS A 38 9.29 -2.63 -8.30
C LYS A 38 7.81 -2.56 -7.91
N THR A 39 7.52 -2.01 -6.73
CA THR A 39 6.16 -1.79 -6.23
C THR A 39 5.38 -0.87 -7.17
N ALA A 40 5.96 0.24 -7.61
CA ALA A 40 5.38 1.17 -8.57
C ALA A 40 5.03 0.47 -9.89
N ALA A 41 5.95 -0.32 -10.45
CA ALA A 41 5.71 -1.08 -11.67
C ALA A 41 4.54 -2.08 -11.52
N LYS A 42 4.39 -2.73 -10.35
CA LYS A 42 3.22 -3.59 -10.08
C LYS A 42 1.94 -2.79 -9.93
N MET A 43 2.00 -1.58 -9.37
CA MET A 43 0.84 -0.70 -9.28
C MET A 43 0.39 -0.15 -10.63
N GLU A 44 1.26 -0.07 -11.64
CA GLU A 44 0.81 0.24 -13.01
C GLU A 44 -0.17 -0.82 -13.53
N LEU A 45 0.04 -2.10 -13.18
CA LEU A 45 -0.90 -3.17 -13.52
C LEU A 45 -2.26 -2.98 -12.82
N VAL A 46 -2.22 -2.56 -11.55
CA VAL A 46 -3.43 -2.25 -10.77
C VAL A 46 -4.16 -1.06 -11.40
N ARG A 47 -3.43 0.01 -11.74
CA ARG A 47 -3.98 1.19 -12.40
C ARG A 47 -4.62 0.84 -13.75
N ALA A 48 -3.94 0.02 -14.55
CA ALA A 48 -4.45 -0.45 -15.84
C ALA A 48 -5.72 -1.31 -15.69
N LEU A 49 -5.75 -2.20 -14.69
CA LEU A 49 -6.94 -3.01 -14.37
C LEU A 49 -8.15 -2.13 -14.00
N LEU A 50 -7.94 -1.09 -13.19
CA LEU A 50 -9.01 -0.21 -12.74
C LEU A 50 -9.40 0.84 -13.80
N GLY A 51 -8.52 1.14 -14.76
CA GLY A 51 -8.76 2.11 -15.84
C GLY A 51 -8.88 3.57 -15.38
N VAL A 52 -8.52 3.87 -14.12
CA VAL A 52 -8.64 5.21 -13.52
C VAL A 52 -7.41 5.57 -12.68
N GLY A 53 -7.35 6.83 -12.23
CA GLY A 53 -6.30 7.28 -11.31
C GLY A 53 -6.33 6.56 -9.94
N ILE A 54 -5.15 6.31 -9.40
CA ILE A 54 -4.94 5.77 -8.04
C ILE A 54 -4.46 6.91 -7.15
N HIS A 55 -5.08 7.06 -5.97
CA HIS A 55 -4.64 8.00 -4.95
C HIS A 55 -3.90 7.26 -3.85
N VAL A 56 -2.58 7.44 -3.78
CA VAL A 56 -1.75 6.86 -2.74
C VAL A 56 -1.90 7.65 -1.45
N SER A 57 -2.32 7.00 -0.37
CA SER A 57 -2.40 7.62 0.97
C SER A 57 -1.17 7.29 1.81
N SER A 58 -0.55 6.13 1.60
CA SER A 58 0.71 5.75 2.23
C SER A 58 1.43 4.68 1.42
N ALA A 59 2.76 4.76 1.30
CA ALA A 59 3.57 3.68 0.76
C ALA A 59 4.77 3.43 1.67
N TYR A 60 5.94 4.03 1.43
CA TYR A 60 7.06 3.86 2.36
C TYR A 60 6.80 4.52 3.71
N ARG A 61 7.07 3.77 4.77
CA ARG A 61 7.12 4.26 6.15
C ARG A 61 8.46 3.90 6.76
N SER A 62 9.26 4.88 7.14
CA SER A 62 10.49 4.63 7.90
C SER A 62 10.13 3.95 9.23
N PRO A 63 11.07 3.20 9.86
CA PRO A 63 10.80 2.54 11.14
C PRO A 63 10.30 3.49 12.24
N SER A 64 10.76 4.75 12.24
CA SER A 64 10.28 5.78 13.17
C SER A 64 8.85 6.20 12.89
N VAL A 65 8.49 6.43 11.63
CA VAL A 65 7.12 6.76 11.20
C VAL A 65 6.17 5.61 11.47
N ASN A 66 6.55 4.38 11.11
CA ASN A 66 5.73 3.19 11.31
C ASN A 66 5.42 2.96 12.80
N ARG A 67 6.43 3.08 13.68
CA ARG A 67 6.24 3.01 15.13
C ARG A 67 5.33 4.12 15.64
N ALA A 68 5.50 5.35 15.15
CA ALA A 68 4.73 6.50 15.59
C ALA A 68 3.22 6.37 15.35
N ILE A 69 2.82 5.59 14.33
CA ILE A 69 1.40 5.28 14.03
C ILE A 69 0.94 3.93 14.59
N GLY A 70 1.75 3.23 15.38
CA GLY A 70 1.42 1.93 15.94
C GLY A 70 1.47 0.77 14.93
N GLY A 71 2.19 0.93 13.81
CA GLY A 71 2.35 -0.13 12.82
C GLY A 71 3.20 -1.30 13.33
N ALA A 72 2.95 -2.50 12.80
CA ALA A 72 3.69 -3.71 13.15
C ALA A 72 5.19 -3.58 12.80
N SER A 73 6.06 -4.17 13.62
CA SER A 73 7.52 -4.16 13.40
C SER A 73 7.96 -4.84 12.10
N THR A 74 7.14 -5.77 11.61
CA THR A 74 7.37 -6.52 10.36
C THR A 74 6.63 -5.95 9.15
N SER A 75 6.07 -4.74 9.27
CA SER A 75 5.27 -4.08 8.22
C SER A 75 6.02 -3.96 6.88
N GLN A 76 5.37 -4.38 5.80
CA GLN A 76 5.91 -4.29 4.44
C GLN A 76 6.07 -2.84 3.94
N HIS A 77 5.37 -1.88 4.55
CA HIS A 77 5.63 -0.46 4.28
C HIS A 77 7.05 -0.03 4.65
N CYS A 78 7.64 -0.64 5.69
CA CYS A 78 9.03 -0.37 6.08
C CYS A 78 10.05 -0.90 5.07
N LYS A 79 9.62 -1.80 4.18
CA LYS A 79 10.43 -2.40 3.13
C LYS A 79 10.21 -1.75 1.76
N GLY A 80 9.26 -0.81 1.65
CA GLY A 80 8.84 -0.23 0.37
C GLY A 80 8.01 -1.19 -0.49
N GLU A 81 7.46 -2.25 0.12
CA GLU A 81 6.75 -3.33 -0.56
C GLU A 81 5.23 -3.15 -0.57
N ALA A 82 4.70 -2.17 0.18
CA ALA A 82 3.27 -2.02 0.40
C ALA A 82 2.77 -0.60 0.14
N ILE A 83 1.50 -0.51 -0.26
CA ILE A 83 0.77 0.70 -0.60
C ILE A 83 -0.64 0.63 -0.03
N ASP A 84 -1.05 1.71 0.63
CA ASP A 84 -2.42 2.03 1.00
C ASP A 84 -2.95 3.06 0.00
N PHE A 85 -4.11 2.78 -0.59
CA PHE A 85 -4.65 3.64 -1.66
C PHE A 85 -6.18 3.58 -1.80
N THR A 86 -6.71 4.52 -2.57
CA THR A 86 -8.10 4.52 -3.05
C THR A 86 -8.15 4.81 -4.56
N ALA A 87 -9.25 4.44 -5.21
CA ALA A 87 -9.53 4.77 -6.60
C ALA A 87 -11.02 5.17 -6.77
N PRO A 88 -11.43 6.37 -6.28
CA PRO A 88 -12.84 6.75 -6.17
C PRO A 88 -13.59 6.80 -7.51
N GLN A 89 -12.89 7.02 -8.63
CA GLN A 89 -13.48 7.00 -9.96
C GLN A 89 -13.85 5.58 -10.43
N PHE A 90 -13.21 4.55 -9.89
CA PHE A 90 -13.55 3.14 -10.15
C PHE A 90 -14.72 2.70 -9.26
N GLY A 91 -14.65 3.03 -7.98
CA GLY A 91 -15.66 2.65 -7.00
C GLY A 91 -15.16 2.72 -5.56
N THR A 92 -15.90 2.09 -4.67
CA THR A 92 -15.57 1.96 -3.26
C THR A 92 -14.29 1.13 -3.06
N PRO A 93 -13.55 1.30 -1.93
CA PRO A 93 -12.38 0.47 -1.65
C PRO A 93 -12.68 -1.04 -1.64
N ARG A 94 -13.90 -1.42 -1.27
CA ARG A 94 -14.35 -2.82 -1.34
C ARG A 94 -14.41 -3.32 -2.77
N GLU A 95 -14.98 -2.55 -3.69
CA GLU A 95 -15.06 -2.90 -5.12
C GLU A 95 -13.67 -2.97 -5.75
N VAL A 96 -12.79 -2.02 -5.42
CA VAL A 96 -11.38 -2.03 -5.84
C VAL A 96 -10.68 -3.31 -5.37
N ALA A 97 -10.79 -3.67 -4.09
CA ALA A 97 -10.19 -4.88 -3.55
C ALA A 97 -10.75 -6.15 -4.22
N LYS A 98 -12.06 -6.22 -4.48
CA LYS A 98 -12.67 -7.35 -5.20
C LYS A 98 -12.14 -7.46 -6.64
N ALA A 99 -11.99 -6.35 -7.35
CA ALA A 99 -11.47 -6.33 -8.71
C ALA A 99 -10.02 -6.86 -8.76
N ILE A 100 -9.16 -6.41 -7.84
CA ILE A 100 -7.77 -6.87 -7.76
C ILE A 100 -7.70 -8.35 -7.39
N ALA A 101 -8.51 -8.79 -6.41
CA ALA A 101 -8.57 -10.19 -5.99
C ALA A 101 -8.98 -11.14 -7.14
N ALA A 102 -9.90 -10.69 -8.00
CA ALA A 102 -10.36 -11.44 -9.16
C ALA A 102 -9.39 -11.41 -10.36
N SER A 103 -8.34 -10.59 -10.29
CA SER A 103 -7.37 -10.43 -11.38
C SER A 103 -6.22 -11.44 -11.32
N GLY A 104 -5.49 -11.54 -12.44
CA GLY A 104 -4.22 -12.27 -12.52
C GLY A 104 -3.02 -11.53 -11.92
N ILE A 105 -3.19 -10.35 -11.33
CA ILE A 105 -2.09 -9.58 -10.75
C ILE A 105 -1.54 -10.34 -9.54
N GLU A 106 -0.23 -10.57 -9.53
CA GLU A 106 0.46 -11.16 -8.39
C GLU A 106 0.69 -10.12 -7.28
N PHE A 107 0.22 -10.44 -6.09
CA PHE A 107 0.41 -9.68 -4.86
C PHE A 107 0.69 -10.63 -3.70
N ASP A 108 1.36 -10.13 -2.66
CA ASP A 108 1.62 -10.89 -1.45
C ASP A 108 0.42 -10.83 -0.49
N GLN A 109 -0.05 -9.62 -0.19
CA GLN A 109 -1.30 -9.39 0.54
C GLN A 109 -2.15 -8.34 -0.15
N LEU A 110 -3.45 -8.57 -0.13
CA LEU A 110 -4.48 -7.62 -0.50
C LEU A 110 -5.47 -7.55 0.66
N ILE A 111 -5.61 -6.38 1.27
CA ILE A 111 -6.40 -6.20 2.47
C ILE A 111 -7.39 -5.05 2.25
N PHE A 112 -8.67 -5.34 2.45
CA PHE A 112 -9.69 -4.30 2.59
C PHE A 112 -9.69 -3.77 4.03
N GLU A 113 -9.27 -2.52 4.22
CA GLU A 113 -9.17 -1.90 5.55
C GLU A 113 -10.31 -0.91 5.82
N GLY A 114 -11.49 -1.18 5.26
CA GLY A 114 -12.69 -0.37 5.46
C GLY A 114 -12.74 0.86 4.53
N THR A 115 -11.81 1.80 4.70
CA THR A 115 -11.80 3.08 3.96
C THR A 115 -10.74 3.17 2.87
N TRP A 116 -9.83 2.20 2.79
CA TRP A 116 -8.83 2.08 1.73
C TRP A 116 -8.53 0.61 1.43
N VAL A 117 -7.74 0.41 0.37
CA VAL A 117 -7.15 -0.88 0.03
C VAL A 117 -5.67 -0.84 0.38
N HIS A 118 -5.21 -1.85 1.10
CA HIS A 118 -3.79 -2.13 1.29
C HIS A 118 -3.40 -3.24 0.31
N VAL A 119 -2.31 -3.03 -0.44
CA VAL A 119 -1.70 -4.07 -1.26
C VAL A 119 -0.20 -4.11 -1.02
N SER A 120 0.35 -5.31 -0.93
CA SER A 120 1.78 -5.53 -0.82
C SER A 120 2.28 -6.52 -1.86
N PHE A 121 3.57 -6.46 -2.16
CA PHE A 121 4.25 -7.32 -3.12
C PHE A 121 5.50 -7.94 -2.49
N SER A 122 5.86 -9.12 -2.97
CA SER A 122 7.07 -9.82 -2.55
C SER A 122 7.57 -10.72 -3.67
N ASP A 123 8.84 -11.15 -3.60
CA ASP A 123 9.41 -12.10 -4.56
C ASP A 123 8.80 -13.52 -4.43
N ARG A 124 8.09 -13.79 -3.33
CA ARG A 124 7.41 -15.06 -3.05
C ARG A 124 5.99 -14.77 -2.53
N PRO A 125 5.07 -14.34 -3.41
CA PRO A 125 3.77 -13.83 -3.02
C PRO A 125 2.89 -14.93 -2.41
N ARG A 126 2.30 -14.65 -1.24
CA ARG A 126 1.33 -15.54 -0.59
C ARG A 126 -0.07 -15.50 -1.21
N ARG A 127 -0.40 -14.43 -1.95
CA ARG A 127 -1.76 -14.12 -2.44
C ARG A 127 -2.83 -14.11 -1.35
N ASN A 128 -2.50 -13.58 -0.17
CA ASN A 128 -3.49 -13.45 0.89
C ASN A 128 -4.52 -12.37 0.54
N VAL A 129 -5.80 -12.73 0.58
CA VAL A 129 -6.92 -11.78 0.43
C VAL A 129 -7.63 -11.69 1.77
N LEU A 130 -7.67 -10.49 2.36
CA LEU A 130 -8.09 -10.28 3.74
C LEU A 130 -9.04 -9.07 3.88
N THR A 131 -9.82 -9.07 4.95
CA THR A 131 -10.55 -7.91 5.45
C THR A 131 -10.08 -7.59 6.86
N ALA A 132 -9.66 -6.34 7.11
CA ALA A 132 -9.33 -5.88 8.44
C ALA A 132 -10.60 -5.57 9.23
N VAL A 133 -10.68 -6.06 10.46
CA VAL A 133 -11.75 -5.79 11.41
C VAL A 133 -11.13 -5.16 12.65
N PHE A 134 -11.47 -3.91 12.90
CA PHE A 134 -10.98 -3.16 14.05
C PHE A 134 -11.92 -3.38 15.24
N ARG A 135 -11.46 -4.09 16.28
CA ARG A 135 -12.23 -4.33 17.53
C ARG A 135 -11.39 -3.93 18.73
N SER A 136 -11.92 -3.03 19.57
CA SER A 136 -11.37 -2.68 20.89
C SER A 136 -9.85 -2.47 20.93
N GLY A 137 -9.30 -1.73 19.96
CA GLY A 137 -7.87 -1.42 19.89
C GLY A 137 -6.98 -2.48 19.24
N ALA A 138 -7.54 -3.60 18.77
CA ALA A 138 -6.82 -4.62 18.01
C ALA A 138 -7.38 -4.75 16.58
N THR A 139 -6.49 -5.02 15.64
CA THR A 139 -6.85 -5.38 14.26
C THR A 139 -6.88 -6.89 14.13
N ALA A 140 -8.03 -7.45 13.79
CA ALA A 140 -8.17 -8.83 13.36
C ALA A 140 -8.28 -8.90 11.84
N TYR A 141 -7.83 -9.99 11.22
CA TYR A 141 -7.93 -10.19 9.78
C TYR A 141 -8.80 -11.42 9.49
N LEU A 142 -9.82 -11.23 8.64
CA LEU A 142 -10.67 -12.29 8.12
C LEU A 142 -10.26 -12.62 6.69
N THR A 143 -10.32 -13.89 6.31
CA THR A 143 -10.06 -14.31 4.92
C THR A 143 -11.18 -13.85 3.98
N GLY A 144 -10.79 -13.30 2.82
CA GLY A 144 -11.69 -12.80 1.80
C GLY A 144 -12.04 -11.31 1.94
N ILE A 145 -12.70 -10.77 0.92
CA ILE A 145 -13.25 -9.40 0.95
C ILE A 145 -14.73 -9.50 1.33
N ALA A 146 -15.05 -9.15 2.57
CA ALA A 146 -16.41 -9.14 3.11
C ALA A 146 -17.27 -8.03 2.47
#